data_AF-A0A520G6Z8-F1
#
_entry.id   AF-A0A520G6Z8-F1
#
_cell.length_a   1.000
_cell.length_b   1.000
_cell.length_c   1.000
_cell.angle_alpha   90.00
_cell.angle_beta   90.00
_cell.angle_gamma   90.00
#
_symmetry.space_group_name_H-M   'P 1'
#
loop_
_entity.id
_entity.type
_entity.pdbx_description
1 polymer ?
#
loop_
_entity_poly.entity_id
_entity_poly.type
_entity_poly.pdbx_seq_one_letter_code
_entity_poly.pdbx_strand_id
1 'polypeptide(L)' 'ATGGSFDNGLPFSLSMGCGTWGKNNFSDNMNYRHYLNITQVSRPIPERVPSEEEIFGSFFARHGPA' A
#
# COMPACT_ATOMS: atom_id res chain seq x y z
N ALA A 1 4.37 -25.78 11.68
CA ALA A 1 4.95 -24.93 10.62
C ALA A 1 4.64 -23.48 10.94
N THR A 2 5.63 -22.58 10.95
CA THR A 2 5.39 -21.13 11.00
C THR A 2 5.11 -20.63 9.59
N GLY A 3 4.22 -19.64 9.45
CA GLY A 3 3.95 -19.00 8.16
C GLY A 3 5.13 -18.19 7.61
N GLY A 4 6.18 -17.96 8.41
CA GLY A 4 7.41 -17.28 8.00
C GLY A 4 8.66 -17.96 8.60
N SER A 5 9.78 -17.83 7.88
CA SER A 5 11.08 -18.42 8.20
C SER A 5 12.23 -17.60 7.58
N PHE A 6 13.47 -17.89 8.00
CA PHE A 6 14.66 -17.18 7.51
C PHE A 6 14.92 -17.33 6.00
N ASP A 7 14.41 -18.38 5.39
CA ASP A 7 14.66 -18.78 4.00
C ASP A 7 13.50 -18.45 3.05
N ASN A 8 12.37 -17.92 3.54
CA ASN A 8 11.20 -17.62 2.71
C ASN A 8 10.81 -16.14 2.64
N GLY A 9 11.47 -15.28 3.43
CA GLY A 9 11.28 -13.83 3.40
C GLY A 9 9.96 -13.32 3.99
N LEU A 10 9.16 -14.18 4.62
CA LEU A 10 7.89 -13.80 5.25
C LEU A 10 8.07 -13.53 6.76
N PRO A 11 7.33 -12.57 7.35
CA PRO A 11 7.33 -12.37 8.79
C PRO A 11 6.97 -13.66 9.54
N PHE A 12 7.72 -14.00 10.58
CA PHE A 12 7.39 -15.14 11.45
C PHE A 12 5.99 -14.97 12.05
N SER A 13 5.13 -15.96 11.86
CA SER A 13 3.79 -15.98 12.45
C SER A 13 3.24 -17.39 12.58
N LEU A 14 2.38 -17.59 13.57
CA LEU A 14 1.51 -18.78 13.71
C LEU A 14 0.04 -18.44 13.42
N SER A 15 -0.23 -17.24 12.93
CA SER A 15 -1.57 -16.74 12.62
C SER A 15 -1.53 -16.02 11.28
N MET A 16 -2.06 -16.69 10.26
CA MET A 16 -2.03 -16.24 8.86
C MET A 16 -3.42 -15.75 8.45
N GLY A 17 -3.50 -14.55 7.90
CA GLY A 17 -4.75 -14.02 7.37
C GLY A 17 -5.13 -14.67 6.05
N CYS A 18 -6.39 -15.11 5.91
CA CYS A 18 -6.95 -15.66 4.68
C CYS A 18 -7.65 -14.60 3.80
N GLY A 19 -7.51 -13.32 4.14
CA GLY A 19 -8.19 -12.21 3.46
C GLY A 19 -9.72 -12.26 3.58
N THR A 20 -10.39 -11.40 2.82
CA THR A 20 -11.85 -11.24 2.88
C THR A 20 -12.60 -12.51 2.44
N TRP A 21 -12.04 -13.29 1.52
CA TRP A 21 -12.61 -14.59 1.12
C TRP A 21 -12.63 -15.61 2.27
N GLY A 22 -11.62 -15.59 3.14
CA GLY A 22 -11.57 -16.39 4.36
C GLY A 22 -12.23 -15.72 5.58
N LYS A 23 -13.00 -14.64 5.38
CA LYS A 23 -13.63 -13.86 6.46
C LYS A 23 -12.62 -13.28 7.46
N ASN A 24 -11.45 -12.83 7.00
CA ASN A 24 -10.47 -12.10 7.81
C ASN A 24 -10.34 -10.64 7.34
N ASN A 25 -9.98 -9.73 8.26
CA ASN A 25 -9.77 -8.31 7.96
C ASN A 25 -8.35 -7.99 7.44
N PHE A 26 -7.47 -9.00 7.36
CA PHE A 26 -6.10 -8.90 6.85
C PHE A 26 -5.73 -10.20 6.09
N SER A 27 -4.70 -10.13 5.24
CA SER A 27 -4.29 -11.24 4.36
C SER A 27 -2.80 -11.57 4.43
N ASP A 28 -2.07 -10.98 5.36
CA ASP A 28 -0.65 -11.23 5.60
C ASP A 28 -0.41 -12.05 6.87
N ASN A 29 0.87 -12.30 7.16
CA ASN A 29 1.29 -12.93 8.41
C ASN A 29 1.14 -11.94 9.55
N MET A 30 0.27 -12.26 10.52
CA MET A 30 -0.01 -11.40 11.65
C MET A 30 1.28 -11.11 12.42
N ASN A 31 1.52 -9.83 12.69
CA ASN A 31 2.72 -9.30 13.33
C ASN A 31 2.37 -8.07 14.18
N TYR A 32 3.35 -7.52 14.90
CA TYR A 32 3.14 -6.43 15.86
C TYR A 32 2.42 -5.19 15.30
N ARG A 33 2.54 -4.89 13.98
CA ARG A 33 1.87 -3.73 13.36
C ARG A 33 0.34 -3.82 13.41
N HIS A 34 -0.21 -5.04 13.49
CA HIS A 34 -1.66 -5.27 13.61
C HIS A 34 -2.22 -4.83 14.96
N TYR A 35 -1.35 -4.62 15.95
CA TYR A 35 -1.72 -4.22 17.32
C TYR A 35 -1.38 -2.76 17.61
N LEU A 36 -0.95 -2.00 16.60
CA LEU A 36 -0.59 -0.60 16.74
C LEU A 36 -1.53 0.27 15.92
N ASN A 37 -2.08 1.29 16.56
CA ASN A 37 -2.67 2.41 15.84
C ASN A 37 -1.54 3.34 15.37
N ILE A 38 -1.56 3.74 14.11
CA ILE A 38 -0.59 4.69 13.55
C ILE A 38 -1.23 6.08 13.50
N THR A 39 -0.66 7.03 14.24
CA THR A 39 -1.06 8.45 14.14
C THR A 39 -0.22 9.14 13.09
N GLN A 40 -0.84 9.59 12.00
CA GLN A 40 -0.19 10.42 11.00
C GLN A 40 -0.38 11.90 11.30
N VAL A 41 0.72 12.64 11.41
CA VAL A 41 0.70 14.10 11.66
C VAL A 41 0.79 14.83 10.32
N SER A 42 -0.33 15.39 9.86
CA SER A 42 -0.39 16.22 8.66
C SER A 42 -0.28 17.70 9.01
N ARG A 43 0.42 18.47 8.17
CA ARG A 43 0.57 19.93 8.29
C ARG A 43 0.35 20.57 6.92
N PRO A 44 -0.24 21.78 6.84
CA PRO A 44 -0.34 22.50 5.59
C PRO A 44 1.03 22.68 4.94
N ILE A 45 1.11 22.45 3.63
CA ILE A 45 2.25 22.75 2.78
C ILE A 45 1.79 23.69 1.65
N PRO A 46 2.69 24.49 1.05
CA PRO A 46 2.34 25.29 -0.11
C PRO A 46 1.76 24.42 -1.24
N GLU A 47 0.68 24.90 -1.85
CA GLU A 47 0.06 24.21 -2.97
C GLU A 47 0.98 24.25 -4.20
N ARG A 48 1.09 23.12 -4.90
CA ARG A 48 1.78 23.02 -6.19
C ARG A 48 0.86 22.28 -7.16
N VAL A 49 -0.06 23.02 -7.78
CA VAL A 49 -0.98 22.48 -8.78
C VAL A 49 -0.21 22.33 -10.11
N PRO A 50 -0.04 21.12 -10.64
CA PRO A 50 0.51 20.93 -11.98
C PRO A 50 -0.53 21.35 -13.03
N SER A 51 -0.06 21.91 -14.14
CA SER A 51 -0.87 22.15 -15.34
C SER A 51 -1.25 20.84 -16.05
N GLU A 52 -2.31 20.88 -16.86
CA GLU A 52 -2.70 19.73 -17.68
C GLU A 52 -1.58 19.28 -18.62
N GLU A 53 -0.81 20.23 -19.16
CA GLU A 53 0.35 19.95 -20.01
C GLU A 53 1.45 19.19 -19.24
N GLU A 54 1.74 19.59 -17.98
CA GLU A 54 2.73 18.89 -17.14
C GLU A 54 2.32 17.44 -16.82
N ILE A 55 1.02 17.16 -16.74
CA ILE A 55 0.51 15.82 -16.44
C ILE A 55 0.35 14.99 -17.73
N PHE A 56 -0.21 15.58 -18.78
CA PHE A 56 -0.74 14.86 -19.95
C PHE A 56 -0.08 15.21 -21.29
N GLY A 57 0.80 16.22 -21.34
CA GLY A 57 1.41 16.67 -22.61
C GLY A 57 2.10 15.54 -23.37
N SER A 58 2.86 14.69 -22.66
CA SER A 58 3.52 13.52 -23.27
C SER A 58 2.56 12.46 -23.82
N PHE A 59 1.35 12.39 -23.27
CA PHE A 59 0.29 11.49 -23.73
C PHE A 59 -0.40 12.07 -24.96
N PHE A 60 -0.83 13.33 -24.91
CA PHE A 60 -1.48 14.00 -26.04
C PHE A 60 -0.56 14.16 -27.26
N ALA A 61 0.73 14.37 -27.06
CA ALA A 61 1.71 14.40 -28.15
C ALA A 61 1.81 13.05 -28.91
N ARG A 62 1.54 11.93 -28.22
CA ARG A 62 1.63 10.58 -28.81
C ARG A 62 0.31 10.08 -29.39
N HIS A 63 -0.81 10.49 -28.81
CA HIS A 63 -2.12 9.87 -29.08
C HIS A 63 -3.20 10.85 -29.54
N GLY A 64 -2.90 12.15 -29.57
CA GLY A 64 -3.88 13.21 -29.76
C GLY A 64 -4.62 13.55 -28.46
N PRO A 65 -5.24 14.74 -28.37
CA PRO A 65 -6.17 15.06 -27.29
C PRO A 65 -7.40 14.14 -27.33
N ALA A 66 -8.05 13.97 -26.17
CA ALA A 66 -9.33 13.27 -26.07
C ALA A 66 -10.45 14.01 -26.82
#